data_AF-A0A4C1YVT8-F1
#
_entry.id   AF-A0A4C1YVT8-F1
#
_cell.length_a   1.000
_cell.length_b   1.000
_cell.length_c   1.000
_cell.angle_alpha   90.00
_cell.angle_beta   90.00
_cell.angle_gamma   90.00
#
_symmetry.space_group_name_H-M   'P 1'
#
loop_
_entity.id
_entity.type
_entity.pdbx_description
1 polymer ?
#
loop_
_entity_poly.entity_id
_entity_poly.type
_entity_poly.pdbx_seq_one_letter_code
_entity_poly.pdbx_strand_id
1 'polypeptide(L)'
;MTPLLAQTLTGHGGFAQYLHRFKLASSPYCACAPDKTQDLLHVLEECPIFLKERAETEVGIGVQILRENFPDLLKDDQKRKIFFTFCEGG
;
A
#
# COMPACT_ATOMS: atom_id res chain seq x y z
N MET A 1 10.73 12.62 3.93
CA MET A 1 9.65 11.93 3.19
C MET A 1 10.10 11.83 1.74
N THR A 2 10.16 10.64 1.16
CA THR A 2 10.54 10.47 -0.25
C THR A 2 9.35 10.81 -1.16
N PRO A 3 9.58 11.24 -2.42
CA PRO A 3 8.50 11.47 -3.38
C PRO A 3 7.62 10.24 -3.60
N LEU A 4 8.22 9.04 -3.60
CA LEU A 4 7.52 7.77 -3.75
C LEU A 4 6.54 7.51 -2.60
N LEU A 5 6.97 7.71 -1.35
CA LEU A 5 6.08 7.54 -0.19
C LEU A 5 4.88 8.49 -0.24
N ALA A 6 5.11 9.75 -0.62
CA ALA A 6 4.04 10.72 -0.77
C ALA A 6 3.06 10.30 -1.89
N GLN A 7 3.56 9.77 -3.01
CA GLN A 7 2.72 9.27 -4.09
C GLN A 7 1.90 8.06 -3.65
N THR A 8 2.53 7.07 -3.02
CA THR A 8 1.84 5.88 -2.50
C THR A 8 0.74 6.28 -1.52
N LEU A 9 1.06 7.08 -0.49
CA LEU A 9 0.09 7.48 0.54
C LEU A 9 -1.05 8.38 0.02
N THR A 10 -0.88 9.03 -1.13
CA THR A 10 -1.93 9.84 -1.76
C THR A 10 -2.67 9.08 -2.86
N GLY A 11 -2.38 7.79 -3.05
CA GLY A 11 -3.01 6.97 -4.09
C GLY A 11 -2.51 7.24 -5.51
N HIS A 12 -1.37 7.94 -5.68
CA HIS A 12 -0.75 8.28 -6.97
C HIS A 12 0.32 7.26 -7.41
N GLY A 13 0.48 6.15 -6.68
CA GLY A 13 1.40 5.06 -7.04
C GLY A 13 0.89 4.21 -8.21
N GLY A 14 1.54 3.05 -8.42
CA GLY A 14 1.21 2.08 -9.47
C GLY A 14 -0.13 1.34 -9.29
N PHE A 15 -1.10 1.94 -8.61
CA PHE A 15 -2.41 1.36 -8.36
C PHE A 15 -3.24 1.34 -9.63
N ALA A 16 -3.87 0.20 -9.95
CA ALA A 16 -4.69 0.08 -11.16
C ALA A 16 -5.79 1.14 -11.23
N GLN A 17 -6.38 1.53 -10.09
CA GLN A 17 -7.36 2.64 -10.05
C GLN A 17 -6.76 3.95 -10.57
N TYR A 18 -5.56 4.30 -10.12
CA TYR A 18 -4.89 5.54 -10.50
C TYR A 18 -4.46 5.49 -11.97
N LEU A 19 -3.84 4.38 -12.39
CA LEU A 19 -3.42 4.18 -13.78
C LEU A 19 -4.61 4.19 -14.75
N HIS A 20 -5.75 3.60 -14.38
CA HIS A 20 -6.96 3.58 -15.19
C HIS A 20 -7.54 4.99 -15.39
N ARG A 21 -7.46 5.88 -14.38
CA ARG A 21 -7.89 7.29 -14.51
C ARG A 21 -7.14 8.02 -15.64
N PHE A 22 -5.89 7.65 -15.90
CA PHE A 22 -5.07 8.19 -16.99
C PHE A 22 -5.06 7.31 -18.24
N LYS A 23 -5.91 6.27 -18.31
CA LYS A 23 -5.99 5.32 -19.43
C LYS A 23 -4.70 4.53 -19.68
N LEU A 24 -3.89 4.35 -18.64
CA LEU A 24 -2.65 3.56 -18.68
C LEU A 24 -2.87 2.09 -18.28
N ALA A 25 -3.94 1.80 -17.54
CA ALA A 25 -4.41 0.44 -17.26
C ALA A 25 -5.77 0.22 -17.95
N SER A 26 -6.05 -1.03 -18.35
CA SER A 26 -7.31 -1.42 -18.99
C SER A 26 -8.50 -1.50 -18.02
N SER A 27 -8.23 -1.57 -16.72
CA SER A 27 -9.23 -1.75 -15.66
C SER A 27 -8.73 -1.12 -14.35
N PRO A 28 -9.62 -0.61 -13.48
CA PRO A 28 -9.26 -0.17 -12.14
C PRO A 28 -9.15 -1.31 -11.12
N TYR A 29 -9.50 -2.54 -11.50
CA TYR A 29 -9.62 -3.68 -10.59
C TYR A 29 -8.28 -4.38 -10.34
N CYS A 30 -8.13 -4.94 -9.14
CA CYS A 30 -6.99 -5.74 -8.76
C CYS A 30 -7.03 -7.12 -9.41
N ALA A 31 -5.86 -7.70 -9.67
CA ALA A 31 -5.76 -9.08 -10.15
C ALA A 31 -6.29 -10.11 -9.15
N CYS A 32 -6.43 -9.75 -7.86
CA CYS A 32 -6.93 -10.68 -6.85
C CYS A 32 -8.43 -11.00 -7.00
N ALA A 33 -9.21 -10.06 -7.52
CA ALA A 33 -10.66 -10.20 -7.65
C ALA A 33 -11.24 -9.17 -8.65
N PRO A 34 -12.18 -9.57 -9.53
CA PRO A 34 -12.70 -8.71 -10.59
C PRO A 34 -13.57 -7.55 -10.11
N ASP A 35 -14.01 -7.55 -8.85
CA ASP A 35 -14.87 -6.56 -8.22
C ASP A 35 -14.14 -5.69 -7.18
N LYS A 36 -12.84 -5.93 -6.95
CA LYS A 36 -12.02 -5.17 -6.01
C LYS A 36 -11.21 -4.12 -6.76
N THR A 37 -11.52 -2.84 -6.57
CA THR A 37 -10.67 -1.75 -7.06
C THR A 37 -9.30 -1.82 -6.39
N GLN A 38 -8.22 -1.74 -7.18
CA GLN A 38 -6.88 -1.69 -6.61
C GLN A 38 -6.56 -0.24 -6.23
N ASP A 39 -6.84 0.10 -4.98
CA ASP A 39 -6.48 1.36 -4.36
C ASP A 39 -5.47 1.16 -3.22
N LEU A 40 -5.08 2.25 -2.58
CA LEU A 40 -4.12 2.20 -1.48
C LEU A 40 -4.59 1.28 -0.35
N LEU A 41 -5.83 1.45 0.13
CA LEU A 41 -6.33 0.70 1.28
C LEU A 41 -6.48 -0.78 0.95
N HIS A 42 -6.94 -1.09 -0.27
CA HIS A 42 -6.97 -2.46 -0.73
C HIS A 42 -5.58 -3.10 -0.71
N VAL A 43 -4.56 -2.45 -1.26
CA VAL A 43 -3.18 -2.98 -1.26
C VAL A 43 -2.62 -3.11 0.16
N LEU A 44 -2.85 -2.11 1.01
CA LEU A 44 -2.30 -2.05 2.37
C LEU A 44 -3.03 -2.94 3.38
N GLU A 45 -4.33 -3.22 3.21
CA GLU A 45 -5.18 -3.80 4.27
C GLU A 45 -5.94 -5.06 3.85
N GLU A 46 -6.24 -5.26 2.56
CA GLU A 46 -7.15 -6.34 2.13
C GLU A 46 -6.54 -7.34 1.13
N CYS A 47 -5.63 -6.87 0.28
CA CYS A 47 -5.22 -7.61 -0.91
C CYS A 47 -4.46 -8.89 -0.55
N PRO A 48 -4.95 -10.07 -0.96
CA PRO A 48 -4.31 -11.34 -0.63
C PRO A 48 -2.96 -11.53 -1.36
N ILE A 49 -2.74 -10.82 -2.48
CA ILE A 49 -1.46 -10.86 -3.20
C ILE A 49 -0.31 -10.37 -2.31
N PHE A 50 -0.57 -9.34 -1.49
CA PHE A 50 0.41 -8.72 -0.62
C PHE A 50 0.37 -9.26 0.82
N LEU A 51 -0.44 -10.29 1.10
CA LEU A 51 -0.67 -10.80 2.45
C LEU A 51 0.64 -11.19 3.15
N LYS A 52 1.51 -11.92 2.45
CA LYS A 52 2.79 -12.38 3.01
C LYS A 52 3.68 -11.20 3.38
N GLU A 53 3.93 -10.30 2.45
CA GLU A 53 4.84 -9.17 2.63
C GLU A 53 4.30 -8.19 3.69
N ARG A 54 2.99 -8.01 3.73
CA ARG A 54 2.31 -7.22 4.78
C ARG A 54 2.51 -7.85 6.15
N ALA A 55 2.24 -9.16 6.29
CA ALA A 55 2.40 -9.86 7.57
C ALA A 55 3.86 -9.82 8.07
N GLU A 56 4.83 -10.02 7.18
CA GLU A 56 6.26 -9.90 7.52
C GLU A 56 6.60 -8.48 7.98
N THR A 57 6.04 -7.46 7.32
CA THR A 57 6.21 -6.06 7.68
C THR A 57 5.59 -5.75 9.05
N GLU A 58 4.35 -6.18 9.28
CA GLU A 58 3.60 -6.03 10.54
C GLU A 58 4.34 -6.64 11.74
N VAL A 59 4.93 -7.82 11.54
CA VAL A 59 5.79 -8.46 12.55
C VAL A 59 7.05 -7.61 12.82
N GLY A 60 7.69 -7.08 11.78
CA GLY A 60 8.88 -6.24 11.91
C GLY A 60 8.65 -4.91 12.64
N ILE A 61 7.47 -4.31 12.46
CA ILE A 61 7.09 -3.03 13.10
C ILE A 61 6.32 -3.19 14.42
N GLY A 62 5.79 -4.38 14.70
CA GLY A 62 4.99 -4.70 15.88
C GLY A 62 3.62 -4.01 15.91
N VAL A 63 3.10 -3.60 14.76
CA VAL A 63 1.78 -2.95 14.60
C VAL A 63 1.14 -3.42 13.29
N GLN A 64 -0.19 -3.49 13.25
CA GLN A 64 -0.92 -3.82 12.02
C GLN A 64 -0.92 -2.63 11.06
N ILE A 65 -0.79 -2.92 9.76
CA ILE A 65 -0.88 -1.92 8.69
C ILE A 65 -2.36 -1.70 8.42
N LEU A 66 -2.94 -0.81 9.21
CA LEU A 66 -4.32 -0.34 9.08
C LEU A 66 -4.29 1.17 9.06
N ARG A 67 -5.19 1.81 8.30
CA ARG A 67 -5.29 3.26 8.17
C ARG A 67 -5.35 3.98 9.52
N GLU A 68 -6.02 3.39 10.50
CA GLU A 68 -6.10 3.91 11.86
C GLU A 68 -4.75 3.96 12.60
N ASN A 69 -3.84 3.04 12.27
CA ASN A 69 -2.51 2.94 12.86
C ASN A 69 -1.45 3.78 12.14
N PHE A 70 -1.77 4.39 10.99
CA PHE A 70 -0.79 5.14 10.19
C PHE A 70 -0.16 6.32 10.94
N PRO A 71 -0.89 7.11 11.75
CA PRO A 71 -0.26 8.18 12.52
C PRO A 71 0.86 7.66 13.42
N ASP A 72 0.68 6.52 14.07
CA ASP A 72 1.68 5.97 14.99
C ASP A 72 2.80 5.24 14.24
N LEU A 73 2.47 4.57 13.13
CA LEU A 73 3.44 3.98 12.21
C LEU A 73 4.41 5.01 11.62
N LEU A 74 3.90 6.18 11.23
CA LEU A 74 4.66 7.22 10.53
C LEU A 74 5.43 8.17 11.48
N LYS A 75 5.06 8.20 12.77
CA LYS A 75 5.78 8.96 13.82
C LYS A 75 7.13 8.33 14.17
N ASP A 76 7.22 7.01 14.15
CA ASP A 76 8.45 6.28 14.50
C ASP A 76 9.35 6.12 13.27
N ASP A 77 10.59 6.60 13.35
CA ASP A 77 11.54 6.58 12.23
C ASP A 77 11.93 5.17 11.78
N GLN A 78 12.00 4.19 12.69
CA GLN A 78 12.35 2.81 12.34
C GLN A 78 11.16 2.10 11.72
N LYS A 79 9.97 2.22 12.34
CA LYS A 79 8.76 1.61 11.78
C LYS A 79 8.42 2.19 10.41
N ARG A 80 8.58 3.50 10.24
CA ARG A 80 8.40 4.16 8.94
C ARG A 80 9.37 3.66 7.88
N LYS A 81 10.63 3.36 8.23
CA LYS A 81 11.61 2.80 7.27
C LYS A 81 11.24 1.39 6.84
N ILE A 82 10.83 0.54 7.78
CA ILE A 82 10.41 -0.84 7.46
C ILE A 82 9.14 -0.82 6.59
N PHE A 83 8.15 0.00 6.95
CA PHE A 83 6.96 0.21 6.14
C PHE A 83 7.28 0.75 4.74
N PHE A 84 8.30 1.59 4.61
CA PHE A 84 8.72 2.11 3.32
C PHE A 84 9.25 1.00 2.39
N THR A 85 9.99 0.03 2.92
CA THR A 85 10.46 -1.12 2.13
C THR A 85 9.29 -1.93 1.53
N PHE A 86 8.21 -2.09 2.29
CA PHE A 86 6.96 -2.69 1.78
C PHE A 86 6.33 -1.85 0.65
N CYS A 87 6.30 -0.52 0.79
CA CYS A 87 5.78 0.36 -0.27
C CYS A 87 6.66 0.45 -1.53
N GLU A 88 7.93 0.03 -1.47
CA GLU A 88 8.85 -0.02 -2.62
C GLU A 88 8.83 -1.36 -3.35
N GLY A 89 8.46 -2.46 -2.66
CA GLY A 89 8.39 -3.81 -3.23
C GLY A 89 7.05 -4.16 -3.89
N GLY A 90 6.00 -3.39 -3.60
CA GLY A 90 4.64 -3.58 -4.12
C GLY A 90 4.35 -2.98 -5.49
#